data_AF-A0A653DIT7-F1
#
_entry.id   AF-A0A653DIT7-F1
#
_cell.length_a   1.000
_cell.length_b   1.000
_cell.length_c   1.000
_cell.angle_alpha   90.00
_cell.angle_beta   90.00
_cell.angle_gamma   90.00
#
_symmetry.space_group_name_H-M   'P 1'
#
loop_
_entity.id
_entity.type
_entity.pdbx_description
1 polymer ?
#
loop_
_entity_poly.entity_id
_entity_poly.type
_entity_poly.pdbx_seq_one_letter_code
_entity_poly.pdbx_strand_id
1 'polypeptide(L)'
;MVDYEKEEASNLQKEFEWVLNQEVHKGLDQIHQILVECARRFPVALYGHDNSSKQDKFVLSVPADQLKVVVTLTGDSITHAVSIR
;
A
#
# COMPACT_ATOMS: atom_id res chain seq x y z
N MET A 1 30.88 38.56 18.29
CA MET A 1 29.43 38.35 18.06
C MET A 1 29.17 37.82 16.67
N VAL A 2 29.80 38.43 15.68
CA VAL A 2 29.60 38.11 14.27
C VAL A 2 30.11 36.73 13.82
N ASP A 3 31.18 36.20 14.42
CA ASP A 3 31.73 34.90 13.98
C ASP A 3 30.84 33.71 14.36
N TYR A 4 30.16 33.79 15.49
CA TYR A 4 29.25 32.73 15.95
C TYR A 4 27.96 32.71 15.11
N GLU A 5 27.45 33.87 14.73
CA GLU A 5 26.28 33.98 13.83
C GLU A 5 26.59 33.42 12.44
N LYS A 6 27.82 33.63 11.93
CA LYS A 6 28.26 33.04 10.66
C LYS A 6 28.39 31.52 10.72
N GLU A 7 28.90 31.00 11.83
CA GLU A 7 29.05 29.56 12.02
C GLU A 7 27.68 28.88 12.15
N GLU A 8 26.75 29.48 12.89
CA GLU A 8 25.36 29.03 13.00
C GLU A 8 24.66 29.02 11.63
N ALA A 9 24.79 30.09 10.85
CA ALA A 9 24.22 30.14 9.50
C ALA A 9 24.81 29.07 8.57
N SER A 10 26.12 28.77 8.69
CA SER A 10 26.76 27.71 7.91
C SER A 10 26.26 26.32 8.31
N ASN A 11 26.05 26.09 9.61
CA ASN A 11 25.54 24.82 10.11
C ASN A 11 24.09 24.61 9.68
N LEU A 12 23.24 25.62 9.80
CA LEU A 12 21.85 25.56 9.31
C LEU A 12 21.79 25.22 7.82
N GLN A 13 22.66 25.82 7.00
CA GLN A 13 22.70 25.53 5.56
C GLN A 13 23.05 24.07 5.28
N LYS A 14 24.03 23.51 6.00
CA LYS A 14 24.42 22.09 5.87
C LYS A 14 23.30 21.16 6.31
N GLU A 15 22.60 21.49 7.40
CA GLU A 15 21.44 20.72 7.84
C GLU A 15 20.32 20.75 6.81
N PHE A 16 20.05 21.91 6.21
CA PHE A 16 19.04 22.05 5.16
C PHE A 16 19.39 21.23 3.91
N GLU A 17 20.65 21.28 3.47
CA GLU A 17 21.13 20.48 2.36
C GLU A 17 21.08 18.98 2.65
N TRP A 18 21.39 18.57 3.88
CA TRP A 18 21.25 17.17 4.29
C TRP A 18 19.80 16.72 4.25
N VAL A 19 18.86 17.50 4.80
CA VAL A 19 17.43 17.18 4.77
C VAL A 19 16.93 17.03 3.34
N LEU A 20 17.28 17.99 2.46
CA LEU A 20 16.84 17.97 1.07
C LEU A 20 17.40 16.78 0.29
N ASN A 21 18.67 16.42 0.49
CA ASN A 21 19.33 15.38 -0.31
C ASN A 21 19.22 13.97 0.29
N GLN A 22 18.96 13.82 1.59
CA GLN A 22 18.89 12.53 2.25
C GLN A 22 17.46 12.22 2.70
N GLU A 23 16.86 13.11 3.47
CA GLU A 23 15.61 12.81 4.16
C GLU A 23 14.42 12.80 3.20
N VAL A 24 14.38 13.72 2.24
CA VAL A 24 13.34 13.74 1.20
C VAL A 24 13.37 12.47 0.36
N HIS A 25 14.56 12.02 -0.05
CA HIS A 25 14.70 10.80 -0.86
C HIS A 25 14.29 9.55 -0.08
N LYS A 26 14.63 9.45 1.22
CA LYS A 26 14.15 8.38 2.09
C LYS A 26 12.63 8.39 2.25
N GLY A 27 12.03 9.57 2.42
CA GLY A 27 10.58 9.70 2.50
C GLY A 27 9.87 9.23 1.21
N LEU A 28 10.42 9.59 0.05
CA LEU A 28 9.92 9.12 -1.25
C LEU A 28 10.07 7.61 -1.41
N ASP A 29 11.21 7.03 -1.01
CA ASP A 29 11.42 5.59 -1.06
C ASP A 29 10.45 4.84 -0.14
N GLN A 30 10.20 5.34 1.07
CA GLN A 30 9.19 4.76 1.98
C GLN A 30 7.78 4.77 1.37
N ILE A 31 7.38 5.88 0.74
CA ILE A 31 6.08 5.96 0.04
C ILE A 31 6.04 4.95 -1.10
N HIS A 32 7.12 4.83 -1.88
CA HIS A 32 7.22 3.87 -2.96
C HIS A 32 7.08 2.43 -2.46
N GLN A 33 7.78 2.05 -1.39
CA GLN A 33 7.70 0.72 -0.78
C GLN A 33 6.28 0.40 -0.29
N ILE A 34 5.61 1.37 0.35
CA ILE A 34 4.22 1.21 0.79
C ILE A 34 3.30 0.98 -0.41
N LEU A 35 3.43 1.78 -1.48
CA LEU A 35 2.62 1.65 -2.68
C LEU A 35 2.84 0.31 -3.39
N VAL A 36 4.08 -0.18 -3.45
CA VAL A 36 4.41 -1.50 -4.02
C VAL A 36 3.79 -2.62 -3.20
N GLU A 37 3.87 -2.55 -1.87
CA GLU A 37 3.28 -3.58 -1.00
C GLU A 37 1.74 -3.55 -1.04
N CYS A 38 1.14 -2.37 -1.17
CA CYS A 38 -0.29 -2.23 -1.43
C CYS A 38 -0.66 -2.82 -2.79
N ALA A 39 0.08 -2.51 -3.85
CA ALA A 39 -0.15 -3.06 -5.18
C ALA A 39 -0.03 -4.59 -5.20
N ARG A 40 0.90 -5.17 -4.44
CA ARG A 40 1.04 -6.63 -4.28
C ARG A 40 -0.16 -7.28 -3.56
N ARG A 41 -0.84 -6.53 -2.69
CA ARG A 41 -2.05 -6.98 -1.99
C ARG A 41 -3.30 -6.92 -2.86
N PHE A 42 -3.29 -6.15 -3.94
CA PHE A 42 -4.34 -6.20 -4.95
C PHE A 42 -3.97 -7.30 -5.96
N PRO A 43 -4.79 -8.36 -6.10
CA PRO A 43 -4.59 -9.37 -7.13
C PRO A 43 -5.02 -8.86 -8.52
N VAL A 44 -4.59 -7.66 -8.89
CA VAL A 44 -4.68 -7.17 -10.26
C VAL A 44 -3.39 -7.61 -10.93
N ALA A 45 -3.49 -8.28 -12.07
CA ALA A 45 -2.36 -8.71 -12.89
C ALA A 45 -1.64 -7.51 -13.54
N LEU A 46 -1.21 -6.54 -12.75
CA LEU A 46 -0.25 -5.55 -13.14
C LEU A 46 1.11 -6.27 -13.14
N TYR A 47 1.76 -6.37 -14.29
CA TYR A 47 3.10 -6.94 -14.51
C TYR A 47 3.23 -8.43 -14.83
N GLY A 48 2.20 -9.10 -15.35
CA GLY A 48 2.36 -10.42 -15.99
C GLY A 48 3.01 -11.51 -15.11
N HIS A 49 3.10 -11.28 -13.80
CA HIS A 49 3.57 -12.23 -12.84
C HIS A 49 2.34 -12.92 -12.29
N ASP A 50 2.31 -14.23 -12.49
CA ASP A 50 1.32 -15.18 -12.00
C ASP A 50 1.37 -15.16 -10.46
N ASN A 51 0.80 -14.12 -9.85
CA ASN A 51 0.52 -14.11 -8.42
C ASN A 51 -0.56 -15.15 -8.22
N SER A 52 -0.12 -16.35 -7.85
CA SER A 52 -0.93 -17.50 -7.50
C SER A 52 -2.20 -17.02 -6.82
N SER A 53 -3.30 -17.17 -7.54
CA SER A 53 -4.60 -16.59 -7.30
C SER A 53 -4.99 -16.81 -5.84
N LYS A 54 -4.86 -15.79 -5.00
CA LYS A 54 -5.47 -15.80 -3.67
C LYS A 54 -6.97 -15.67 -3.90
N GLN A 55 -7.61 -16.81 -4.14
CA GLN A 55 -9.05 -16.92 -4.21
C GLN A 55 -9.58 -16.81 -2.79
N ASP A 56 -10.07 -15.63 -2.43
CA ASP A 56 -10.66 -15.41 -1.11
C ASP A 56 -12.13 -15.82 -1.17
N LYS A 57 -12.48 -16.83 -0.38
CA LYS A 57 -13.84 -17.36 -0.28
C LYS A 57 -14.56 -16.74 0.92
N PHE A 58 -15.53 -15.88 0.65
CA PHE A 58 -16.37 -15.25 1.64
C PHE A 58 -17.72 -15.95 1.74
N VAL A 59 -18.16 -16.20 2.96
CA VAL A 59 -19.50 -16.74 3.24
C VAL A 59 -20.33 -15.64 3.86
N LEU A 60 -21.23 -15.06 3.07
CA LEU A 60 -22.19 -14.06 3.51
C LEU A 60 -23.46 -14.80 3.94
N SER A 61 -23.79 -14.75 5.23
CA SER A 61 -24.99 -15.39 5.79
C SER A 61 -25.82 -14.36 6.52
N VAL A 62 -27.13 -14.36 6.27
CA VAL A 62 -28.10 -13.51 6.97
C VAL A 62 -28.89 -14.40 7.94
N PRO A 63 -29.21 -13.95 9.18
CA PRO A 63 -30.04 -14.72 10.09
C PRO A 63 -31.46 -14.93 9.52
N ALA A 64 -32.02 -16.11 9.80
CA ALA A 64 -33.31 -16.64 9.33
C ALA A 64 -33.35 -17.00 7.84
N ASP A 65 -32.94 -18.23 7.51
CA ASP A 65 -33.45 -19.13 6.45
C ASP A 65 -33.74 -18.57 5.03
N GLN A 66 -33.19 -17.40 4.70
CA GLN A 66 -33.55 -16.66 3.48
C GLN A 66 -32.44 -16.66 2.43
N LEU A 67 -31.16 -16.67 2.84
CA LEU A 67 -30.04 -16.64 1.89
C LEU A 67 -28.68 -16.93 2.56
N LYS A 68 -27.95 -17.90 2.00
CA LYS A 68 -26.50 -18.05 2.21
C LYS A 68 -25.79 -17.86 0.88
N VAL A 69 -24.90 -16.88 0.79
CA VAL A 69 -24.13 -16.60 -0.44
C VAL A 69 -22.67 -16.92 -0.19
N VAL A 70 -22.11 -17.76 -1.05
CA VAL A 70 -20.67 -18.03 -1.09
C VAL A 70 -20.09 -17.27 -2.27
N VAL A 71 -19.26 -16.28 -1.98
CA VAL A 71 -18.59 -15.43 -2.97
C VAL A 71 -17.11 -15.77 -2.99
N THR A 72 -16.57 -16.10 -4.16
CA THR A 72 -15.12 -16.25 -4.37
C THR A 72 -14.64 -15.02 -5.12
N LEU A 73 -13.81 -14.23 -4.45
CA LEU A 73 -13.17 -13.04 -5.00
C LEU A 73 -11.77 -13.41 -5.47
N THR A 74 -11.47 -13.11 -6.73
CA THR A 74 -10.12 -13.20 -7.28
C THR A 74 -9.73 -11.81 -7.74
N GLY A 75 -8.90 -11.11 -6.96
CA GLY A 75 -8.51 -9.76 -7.34
C GLY A 75 -9.64 -8.76 -7.19
N ASP A 76 -9.86 -8.04 -8.27
CA ASP A 76 -10.97 -7.11 -8.50
C ASP A 76 -12.23 -7.81 -9.04
N SER A 77 -12.17 -9.11 -9.35
CA SER A 77 -13.25 -9.85 -10.01
C SER A 77 -13.96 -10.83 -9.06
N ILE A 78 -15.29 -10.82 -9.05
CA ILE A 78 -16.10 -11.87 -8.42
C ILE A 78 -16.18 -13.05 -9.40
N THR A 79 -15.44 -14.13 -9.14
CA THR A 79 -15.35 -15.26 -10.07
C THR A 79 -16.47 -16.28 -9.86
N HIS A 80 -16.90 -16.49 -8.62
CA HIS A 80 -17.98 -17.42 -8.30
C HIS A 80 -18.89 -16.83 -7.23
N ALA A 81 -20.20 -16.80 -7.50
CA ALA A 81 -21.22 -16.47 -6.51
C ALA A 81 -22.31 -17.54 -6.56
N VAL A 82 -22.43 -18.34 -5.51
CA VAL A 82 -23.48 -19.36 -5.38
C VAL A 82 -24.41 -18.98 -4.24
N SER A 83 -25.69 -18.79 -4.55
CA SER A 83 -26.76 -18.64 -3.58
C SER A 83 -27.31 -20.01 -3.21
N ILE A 84 -27.23 -20.37 -1.93
CA ILE A 84 -27.87 -21.56 -1.38
C ILE A 84 -29.10 -21.08 -0.62
N ARG A 85 -30.27 -21.58 -1.04
CA ARG A 85 -31.57 -21.30 -0.46
C ARG A 85 -31.97 -22.43 0.48
#